data_AF-A0A2R7SXH9-F1
#
_entry.id   AF-A0A2R7SXH9-F1
#
_cell.length_a   1.000
_cell.length_b   1.000
_cell.length_c   1.000
_cell.angle_alpha   90.00
_cell.angle_beta   90.00
_cell.angle_gamma   90.00
#
_symmetry.space_group_name_H-M   'P 1'
#
loop_
_entity.id
_entity.type
_entity.pdbx_description
1 polymer ?
#
loop_
_entity_poly.entity_id
_entity_poly.type
_entity_poly.pdbx_seq_one_letter_code
_entity_poly.pdbx_strand_id
1 'polypeptide(L)' 'MHNGRRLTGALIGLLACLTLGGCAGPQAWEKGNLAKPEMAMGGNALEQRYQQHIYTSKEAASGGYGVGGGGCGCN' A
#
# COMPACT_ATOMS: atom_id res chain seq x y z
N MET A 1 -27.12 -42.76 -5.32
CA MET A 1 -25.72 -42.28 -5.32
C MET A 1 -25.56 -40.82 -5.80
N HIS A 2 -26.53 -40.20 -6.47
CA HIS A 2 -26.42 -38.80 -6.94
C HIS A 2 -26.60 -37.73 -5.85
N ASN A 3 -27.38 -38.02 -4.80
CA ASN A 3 -27.70 -37.04 -3.76
C ASN A 3 -26.49 -36.73 -2.85
N GLY A 4 -25.67 -37.74 -2.53
CA GLY A 4 -24.44 -37.56 -1.75
C GLY A 4 -23.37 -36.75 -2.49
N ARG A 5 -23.29 -36.88 -3.82
CA ARG A 5 -22.34 -36.12 -4.66
C ARG A 5 -22.74 -34.65 -4.85
N ARG A 6 -24.05 -34.34 -4.72
CA ARG A 6 -24.57 -32.96 -4.67
C ARG A 6 -24.30 -32.31 -3.31
N LEU A 7 -24.43 -33.08 -2.23
CA LEU A 7 -24.17 -32.62 -0.86
C LEU A 7 -22.69 -32.26 -0.65
N THR A 8 -21.77 -33.08 -1.14
CA THR A 8 -20.32 -32.80 -1.08
C THR A 8 -19.93 -31.58 -1.90
N GLY A 9 -20.52 -31.40 -3.09
CA GLY A 9 -20.32 -30.19 -3.89
C GLY A 9 -20.78 -28.92 -3.19
N ALA A 10 -21.94 -28.96 -2.53
CA ALA A 10 -22.46 -27.83 -1.75
C ALA A 10 -21.55 -27.48 -0.55
N LEU A 11 -21.01 -28.49 0.13
CA LEU A 11 -20.07 -28.32 1.25
C LEU A 11 -18.75 -27.67 0.82
N ILE A 12 -18.20 -28.10 -0.31
CA ILE A 12 -16.96 -27.51 -0.87
C ILE A 12 -17.21 -26.05 -1.30
N GLY A 13 -18.35 -25.78 -1.95
CA GLY A 13 -18.74 -24.42 -2.33
C GLY A 13 -18.88 -23.48 -1.12
N LEU A 14 -19.49 -23.96 -0.03
CA LEU A 14 -19.63 -23.18 1.20
C LEU A 14 -18.26 -22.89 1.85
N LEU A 15 -17.37 -23.88 1.88
CA LEU A 15 -16.03 -23.73 2.45
C LEU A 15 -15.16 -22.74 1.65
N ALA A 16 -15.30 -22.75 0.31
CA ALA A 16 -14.60 -21.81 -0.56
C ALA A 16 -15.09 -20.36 -0.39
N CYS A 17 -16.37 -20.15 -0.08
CA CYS A 17 -16.89 -18.81 0.18
C CYS A 17 -16.36 -18.20 1.49
N LEU A 18 -16.07 -19.02 2.49
CA LEU A 18 -15.57 -18.57 3.81
C LEU A 18 -14.14 -18.00 3.74
N THR A 19 -13.35 -18.37 2.73
CA THR A 19 -11.96 -17.88 2.57
C THR A 19 -11.85 -16.57 1.78
N LEU A 20 -12.97 -16.07 1.23
CA LEU A 20 -13.01 -14.80 0.48
C LEU A 20 -13.09 -13.55 1.38
N GLY A 21 -13.14 -13.72 2.70
CA GLY A 21 -13.09 -12.61 3.65
C GLY A 21 -11.69 -11.95 3.67
N GLY A 22 -11.61 -10.70 3.24
CA GLY A 22 -10.39 -9.89 3.33
C GLY A 22 -10.24 -9.21 4.69
N CYS A 23 -9.00 -8.89 5.07
CA CYS A 23 -8.69 -8.09 6.25
C CYS A 23 -9.33 -6.70 6.11
N ALA A 24 -10.05 -6.24 7.14
CA ALA A 24 -10.55 -4.87 7.18
C ALA A 24 -9.36 -3.90 7.24
N GLY A 25 -9.39 -2.86 6.39
CA GLY A 25 -8.38 -1.80 6.43
C GLY A 25 -8.51 -0.96 7.69
N PRO A 26 -7.42 -0.28 8.11
CA PRO A 26 -7.42 0.53 9.32
C PRO A 26 -8.37 1.73 9.18
N GLN A 27 -9.02 2.09 10.28
CA GLN A 27 -9.93 3.23 10.32
C GLN A 27 -9.16 4.56 10.30
N ALA A 28 -9.79 5.63 9.82
CA ALA A 28 -9.12 6.92 9.62
C ALA A 28 -8.45 7.49 10.89
N TRP A 29 -9.04 7.24 12.06
CA TRP A 29 -8.52 7.69 13.36
C TRP A 29 -7.36 6.83 13.89
N GLU A 30 -7.15 5.62 13.36
CA GLU A 30 -6.06 4.73 13.79
C GLU A 30 -4.70 5.16 13.25
N LYS A 31 -4.68 6.09 12.27
CA LYS A 31 -3.46 6.63 11.66
C LYS A 31 -2.43 7.09 12.69
N GLY A 32 -2.88 7.73 13.79
CA GLY A 32 -1.97 8.22 14.83
C GLY A 32 -1.11 7.12 15.48
N ASN A 33 -1.66 5.91 15.64
CA ASN A 33 -0.93 4.77 16.22
C ASN A 33 -0.21 3.93 15.15
N LEU A 34 -0.78 3.84 13.95
CA LEU A 34 -0.29 2.93 12.90
C LEU A 34 0.72 3.56 11.93
N ALA A 35 0.79 4.89 11.85
CA ALA A 35 1.69 5.61 10.93
C ALA A 35 2.73 6.45 11.70
N LYS A 36 3.58 5.79 12.48
CA LYS A 36 4.64 6.46 13.24
C LYS A 36 5.64 7.17 12.28
N PRO A 37 6.15 8.36 12.64
CA PRO A 37 7.08 9.11 11.80
C PRO A 37 8.34 8.33 11.42
N GLU A 38 8.82 7.46 12.31
CA GLU A 38 10.04 6.66 12.09
C GLU A 38 9.85 5.54 11.05
N MET A 39 8.61 5.21 10.69
CA MET A 39 8.27 4.22 9.66
C MET A 39 8.11 4.85 8.27
N ALA A 40 8.28 6.17 8.15
CA ALA A 40 8.25 6.85 6.87
C ALA A 40 9.36 6.31 5.94
N MET A 41 9.05 6.17 4.66
CA MET A 41 10.05 5.75 3.67
C MET A 41 11.01 6.89 3.38
N GLY A 42 12.30 6.58 3.52
CA GLY A 42 13.39 7.56 3.48
C GLY A 42 13.70 8.09 4.87
N GLY A 43 14.93 8.59 5.03
CA GLY A 43 15.43 9.05 6.33
C GLY A 43 14.67 10.25 6.88
N ASN A 44 15.24 10.89 7.89
CA ASN A 44 14.66 12.11 8.44
C ASN A 44 14.46 13.18 7.34
N ALA A 45 13.51 14.10 7.58
CA ALA A 45 13.14 15.10 6.59
C ALA A 45 14.32 15.97 6.13
N LEU A 46 15.30 16.23 7.00
CA LEU A 46 16.47 17.04 6.67
C LEU A 46 17.36 16.33 5.64
N GLU A 47 17.65 15.05 5.87
CA GLU A 47 18.43 14.22 4.95
C GLU A 47 17.76 14.12 3.58
N GLN A 48 16.45 13.91 3.56
CA GLN A 48 15.70 13.87 2.31
C GLN A 48 15.81 15.17 1.52
N ARG A 49 15.78 16.33 2.20
CA ARG A 49 15.96 17.64 1.55
C ARG A 49 17.36 17.80 0.98
N TYR A 50 18.39 17.40 1.72
CA TYR A 50 19.76 17.46 1.22
C TYR A 50 19.96 16.56 0.00
N GLN A 51 19.47 15.32 0.04
CA GLN A 51 19.55 14.41 -1.09
C GLN A 51 18.81 14.97 -2.30
N GLN A 52 17.60 15.53 -2.13
CA GLN A 52 16.87 16.17 -3.21
C GLN A 52 17.64 17.36 -3.79
N HIS A 53 18.22 18.22 -2.95
CA HIS A 53 19.03 19.35 -3.40
C HIS A 53 20.23 18.90 -4.24
N ILE A 54 20.94 17.87 -3.80
CA ILE A 54 22.07 17.29 -4.55
C ILE A 54 21.58 16.74 -5.89
N TYR A 55 20.49 15.98 -5.88
CA TYR A 55 19.97 15.30 -7.07
C TYR A 55 19.49 16.30 -8.13
N THR A 56 18.69 17.29 -7.74
CA THR A 56 18.26 18.38 -8.64
C THR A 56 19.44 19.19 -9.16
N SER A 57 20.48 19.41 -8.34
CA SER A 57 21.66 20.17 -8.77
C SER A 57 22.53 19.41 -9.77
N LYS A 58 22.63 18.08 -9.61
CA LYS A 58 23.47 17.23 -10.46
C LYS A 58 22.79 16.84 -11.76
N GLU A 59 21.48 16.59 -11.72
CA GLU A 59 20.79 15.93 -12.84
C GLU A 59 19.79 16.85 -13.56
N ALA A 60 19.66 18.12 -13.12
CA ALA A 60 18.58 19.02 -13.55
C ALA A 60 17.20 18.35 -13.49
N ALA A 61 17.06 17.31 -12.66
CA ALA A 61 15.85 16.52 -12.54
C ALA A 61 14.78 17.38 -11.89
N SER A 62 13.80 17.77 -12.69
CA SER A 62 12.61 18.50 -12.26
C SER A 62 11.44 17.50 -12.18
N GLY A 63 11.00 17.23 -10.96
CA GLY A 63 9.82 16.40 -10.67
C GLY A 63 10.12 15.01 -10.09
N GLY A 64 9.38 14.64 -9.06
CA GLY A 64 9.27 13.26 -8.56
C GLY A 64 10.19 12.89 -7.39
N TYR A 65 9.90 13.39 -6.18
CA TYR A 65 10.44 12.81 -4.94
C TYR A 65 9.28 12.28 -4.07
N GLY A 66 9.27 10.97 -3.80
CA GLY A 66 8.32 10.30 -2.89
C GLY A 66 7.19 9.50 -3.55
N VAL A 67 6.65 8.51 -2.81
CA VAL A 67 5.64 7.52 -3.26
C VAL A 67 4.19 8.03 -3.33
N GLY A 68 3.97 9.35 -3.26
CA GLY A 68 2.63 9.96 -3.31
C GLY A 68 2.54 11.23 -4.16
N GLY A 69 3.59 11.59 -4.89
CA GLY A 69 3.61 12.75 -5.77
C GLY A 69 3.21 12.37 -7.19
N GLY A 70 1.91 12.36 -7.47
CA GLY A 70 1.43 12.36 -8.85
C GLY A 70 1.83 13.67 -9.52
N GLY A 71 2.93 13.66 -10.27
CA GLY A 71 3.37 14.79 -11.07
C GLY A 71 3.64 14.33 -12.49
N CYS A 72 2.81 14.77 -13.43
CA CYS A 72 3.19 14.81 -14.85
C CYS A 72 4.37 15.78 -14.93
N GLY A 73 5.60 15.25 -14.94
CA GLY A 73 6.86 16.01 -14.90
C GLY A 73 7.11 16.78 -16.19
N CYS A 74 6.28 17.77 -16.49
CA CYS A 74 6.48 18.72 -17.57
C CYS A 74 6.66 20.12 -16.98
N ASN A 75 7.78 20.75 -17.33
CA ASN A 75 8.00 22.19 -17.14
C ASN A 75 6.90 23.00 -17.83
#